data_AF-A0AAV2PKA5-F1
#
_entry.id   AF-A0AAV2PKA5-F1
#
_cell.length_a   1.000
_cell.length_b   1.000
_cell.length_c   1.000
_cell.angle_alpha   90.00
_cell.angle_beta   90.00
_cell.angle_gamma   90.00
#
_symmetry.space_group_name_H-M   'P 1'
#
loop_
_entity.id
_entity.type
_entity.pdbx_description
1 polymer ?
#
loop_
_entity_poly.entity_id
_entity_poly.type
_entity_poly.pdbx_seq_one_letter_code
_entity_poly.pdbx_strand_id
1 'polypeptide(L)'
;WTNYSTTGSTSSILLYVAGLFLIPRSECASFWGSDKITDNMICHKTANKNTCGGDSGGPVITGSGNSNGPPYVQIGIVSWGSSTCDAYIPKVFADVAKFRDWIDTTISKSSCPDRSSTCLKLAAQGKCKKAKVFNKCKASCACDNCRDLWSESQCLAEAAKGRCKSKKYKVKMGINCKKTCNKCRGCNDNSSQCPSLAAAGKCRKGKVLKKCQKSCSGCGFPRG
;
A
#
# COMPACT_ATOMS: atom_id res chain seq x y z
N TRP A 1 6.25 18.15 -16.68
CA TRP A 1 6.35 18.73 -15.33
C TRP A 1 7.77 18.69 -14.76
N THR A 2 8.43 17.55 -14.81
CA THR A 2 9.77 17.29 -14.25
C THR A 2 10.88 17.92 -15.10
N ASN A 3 12.14 17.79 -14.66
CA ASN A 3 13.27 18.36 -15.37
C ASN A 3 13.46 17.65 -16.71
N TYR A 4 13.49 18.39 -17.83
CA TYR A 4 13.82 17.83 -19.15
C TYR A 4 15.27 18.12 -19.55
N SER A 5 15.99 18.91 -18.75
CA SER A 5 17.40 19.26 -18.97
C SER A 5 18.21 19.14 -17.69
N THR A 6 19.52 18.95 -17.86
CA THR A 6 20.49 18.86 -16.77
C THR A 6 20.59 20.16 -15.96
N THR A 7 20.13 21.28 -16.52
CA THR A 7 20.09 22.60 -15.88
C THR A 7 18.88 22.80 -14.97
N GLY A 8 17.99 21.81 -14.86
CA GLY A 8 16.83 21.86 -13.96
C GLY A 8 15.60 22.56 -14.55
N SER A 9 15.55 22.75 -15.87
CA SER A 9 14.38 23.34 -16.52
C SER A 9 13.23 22.34 -16.53
N THR A 10 12.08 22.77 -16.01
CA THR A 10 10.86 21.98 -15.93
C THR A 10 9.97 22.22 -17.16
N SER A 11 9.26 21.18 -17.61
CA SER A 11 8.32 21.32 -18.74
C SER A 11 6.90 21.62 -18.25
N SER A 12 6.25 22.63 -18.83
CA SER A 12 4.83 22.95 -18.60
C SER A 12 3.87 21.96 -19.29
N ILE A 13 4.38 21.16 -20.23
CA ILE A 13 3.64 20.10 -20.91
C ILE A 13 4.05 18.72 -20.38
N LEU A 14 3.15 17.75 -20.50
CA LEU A 14 3.47 16.36 -20.19
C LEU A 14 4.34 15.80 -21.31
N LEU A 15 5.57 15.44 -20.97
CA LEU A 15 6.50 14.79 -21.87
C LEU A 15 6.53 13.29 -21.59
N TYR A 16 6.79 12.50 -22.62
CA TYR A 16 7.03 11.06 -22.52
C TYR A 16 8.33 10.71 -23.24
N VAL A 17 9.02 9.69 -22.74
CA VAL A 17 10.16 9.08 -23.41
C VAL A 17 9.66 7.81 -24.09
N ALA A 18 9.78 7.76 -25.42
CA ALA A 18 9.49 6.56 -26.22
C ALA A 18 10.78 5.90 -26.69
N GLY A 19 10.72 4.62 -27.02
CA GLY A 19 11.90 3.86 -27.45
C GLY A 19 12.82 3.48 -26.28
N LEU A 20 12.24 3.13 -25.13
CA LEU A 20 12.94 2.53 -24.02
C LEU A 20 13.23 1.06 -24.35
N PHE A 21 14.51 0.69 -24.45
CA PHE A 21 14.93 -0.68 -24.69
C PHE A 21 15.36 -1.33 -23.38
N LEU A 22 14.71 -2.43 -23.01
CA LEU A 22 15.15 -3.26 -21.89
C LEU A 22 16.53 -3.82 -22.20
N ILE A 23 17.47 -3.63 -21.28
CA ILE A 23 18.81 -4.23 -21.39
C ILE A 23 19.00 -5.29 -20.30
N PRO A 24 19.86 -6.29 -20.52
CA PRO A 24 20.21 -7.28 -19.51
C PRO A 24 20.78 -6.62 -18.23
N ARG A 25 20.49 -7.20 -17.06
CA ARG A 25 21.05 -6.74 -15.78
C ARG A 25 22.57 -6.76 -15.76
N SER A 26 23.19 -7.71 -16.45
CA SER A 26 24.65 -7.81 -16.60
C SER A 26 25.24 -6.62 -17.36
N GLU A 27 24.59 -6.20 -18.45
CA GLU A 27 24.97 -4.99 -19.18
C GLU A 27 24.77 -3.76 -18.29
N CYS A 28 23.64 -3.65 -17.58
CA CYS A 28 23.42 -2.53 -16.65
C CYS A 28 24.46 -2.48 -15.52
N ALA A 29 24.86 -3.64 -15.01
CA ALA A 29 25.88 -3.79 -13.98
C ALA A 29 27.27 -3.35 -14.47
N SER A 30 27.56 -3.42 -15.77
CA SER A 30 28.83 -2.89 -16.30
C SER A 30 28.93 -1.37 -16.20
N PHE A 31 27.80 -0.65 -16.06
CA PHE A 31 27.77 0.79 -15.83
C PHE A 31 27.76 1.15 -14.34
N TRP A 32 27.03 0.38 -13.52
CA TRP A 32 26.71 0.75 -12.14
C TRP A 32 27.44 -0.04 -11.05
N GLY A 33 28.05 -1.17 -11.41
CA GLY A 33 28.54 -2.17 -10.47
C GLY A 33 27.48 -3.25 -10.18
N SER A 34 27.93 -4.50 -10.12
CA SER A 34 27.05 -5.66 -9.86
C SER A 34 26.44 -5.66 -8.45
N ASP A 35 27.07 -4.96 -7.51
CA ASP A 35 26.59 -4.77 -6.14
C ASP A 35 25.35 -3.85 -6.07
N LYS A 36 25.13 -3.01 -7.08
CA LYS A 36 24.02 -2.04 -7.10
C LYS A 36 22.79 -2.50 -7.88
N ILE A 37 22.94 -3.47 -8.78
CA ILE A 37 21.83 -3.98 -9.61
C ILE A 37 21.28 -5.24 -8.98
N THR A 38 20.02 -5.19 -8.54
CA THR A 38 19.33 -6.32 -7.89
C THR A 38 18.30 -6.97 -8.82
N ASP A 39 17.84 -8.17 -8.45
CA ASP A 39 16.77 -8.88 -9.16
C ASP A 39 15.41 -8.16 -9.14
N ASN A 40 15.25 -7.18 -8.25
CA ASN A 40 14.05 -6.36 -8.14
C ASN A 40 14.06 -5.15 -9.09
N MET A 41 15.09 -5.03 -9.92
CA MET A 41 15.29 -3.89 -10.82
C MET A 41 15.29 -4.34 -12.28
N ILE A 42 14.82 -3.47 -13.16
CA ILE A 42 15.04 -3.56 -14.61
C ILE A 42 15.80 -2.31 -15.06
N CYS A 43 16.58 -2.46 -16.12
CA CYS A 43 17.31 -1.35 -16.70
C CYS A 43 16.82 -1.09 -18.12
N HIS A 44 16.75 0.20 -18.47
CA HIS A 44 16.53 0.59 -19.84
C HIS A 44 17.64 1.50 -20.32
N LYS A 45 17.92 1.36 -21.61
CA LYS A 45 18.73 2.28 -22.38
C LYS A 45 17.87 2.91 -23.47
N THR A 46 18.26 4.11 -23.85
CA THR A 46 17.55 4.92 -24.83
C THR A 46 18.55 5.43 -25.86
N ALA A 47 18.11 5.66 -27.09
CA ALA A 47 19.02 6.13 -28.13
C ALA A 47 19.48 7.58 -27.91
N ASN A 48 18.57 8.47 -27.52
CA ASN A 48 18.84 9.92 -27.47
C ASN A 48 18.03 10.72 -26.43
N LYS A 49 17.19 10.07 -25.62
CA LYS A 49 16.30 10.72 -24.64
C LYS A 49 16.17 9.86 -23.41
N ASN A 50 16.38 10.39 -22.21
CA ASN A 50 16.27 9.63 -20.98
C ASN A 50 15.37 10.28 -19.93
N THR A 51 15.02 9.52 -18.91
CA THR A 51 14.41 10.08 -17.69
C THR A 51 15.43 10.92 -16.93
N CYS A 52 14.99 12.00 -16.29
CA CYS A 52 15.84 12.89 -15.52
C CYS A 52 15.31 13.14 -14.09
N GLY A 53 15.97 14.06 -13.37
CA GLY A 53 15.61 14.43 -12.01
C GLY A 53 14.14 14.83 -11.90
N GLY A 54 13.44 14.20 -10.96
CA GLY A 54 12.00 14.41 -10.75
C GLY A 54 11.10 13.37 -11.42
N ASP A 55 11.60 12.57 -12.36
CA ASP A 55 10.80 11.49 -12.97
C ASP A 55 10.59 10.28 -12.04
N SER A 56 11.35 10.19 -10.94
CA SER A 56 11.25 9.10 -9.95
C SER A 56 9.80 8.92 -9.47
N GLY A 57 9.31 7.68 -9.49
CA GLY A 57 7.92 7.34 -9.21
C GLY A 57 7.02 7.30 -10.45
N GLY A 58 7.47 7.84 -11.59
CA GLY A 58 6.74 7.79 -12.85
C GLY A 58 6.61 6.36 -13.41
N PRO A 59 5.55 6.08 -14.21
CA PRO A 59 5.32 4.75 -14.77
C PRO A 59 6.15 4.51 -16.04
N VAL A 60 6.62 3.27 -16.21
CA VAL A 60 7.10 2.75 -17.50
C VAL A 60 6.07 1.78 -18.03
N ILE A 61 5.51 2.08 -19.21
CA ILE A 61 4.41 1.34 -19.81
C ILE A 61 4.82 0.72 -21.16
N THR A 62 4.29 -0.46 -21.45
CA THR A 62 4.40 -1.10 -22.77
C THR A 62 3.02 -1.26 -23.40
N GLY A 63 2.94 -1.08 -24.72
CA GLY A 63 1.73 -1.34 -25.54
C GLY A 63 1.57 -2.81 -25.93
N SER A 64 2.05 -3.73 -25.11
CA SER A 64 2.03 -5.19 -25.36
C SER A 64 0.93 -5.89 -24.56
N GLY A 65 -0.24 -5.26 -24.43
CA GLY A 65 -1.42 -5.94 -23.88
C GLY A 65 -1.70 -7.22 -24.67
N ASN A 66 -1.94 -8.35 -23.98
CA ASN A 66 -2.46 -9.53 -24.66
C ASN A 66 -3.82 -9.19 -25.30
N SER A 67 -4.22 -9.91 -26.35
CA SER A 67 -5.50 -9.72 -27.05
C SER A 67 -6.73 -9.79 -26.13
N ASN A 68 -6.57 -10.34 -24.91
CA ASN A 68 -7.60 -10.52 -23.90
C ASN A 68 -7.37 -9.71 -22.61
N GLY A 69 -6.48 -8.70 -22.61
CA GLY A 69 -6.19 -7.90 -21.42
C GLY A 69 -5.90 -6.44 -21.73
N PRO A 70 -5.42 -5.67 -20.74
CA PRO A 70 -5.35 -4.22 -20.87
C PRO A 70 -4.37 -3.82 -21.97
N PRO A 71 -4.72 -2.84 -22.82
CA PRO A 71 -3.90 -2.44 -23.97
C PRO A 71 -2.53 -1.86 -23.57
N TYR A 72 -2.39 -1.46 -22.30
CA TYR A 72 -1.15 -0.97 -21.72
C TYR A 72 -0.85 -1.70 -20.42
N VAL A 73 0.41 -2.08 -20.24
CA VAL A 73 0.90 -2.74 -19.02
C VAL A 73 2.03 -1.92 -18.43
N GLN A 74 1.94 -1.60 -17.15
CA GLN A 74 3.04 -0.98 -16.41
C GLN A 74 4.08 -2.04 -16.02
N ILE A 75 5.29 -1.92 -16.56
CA ILE A 75 6.38 -2.86 -16.33
C ILE A 75 7.42 -2.32 -15.35
N GLY A 76 7.46 -1.00 -15.15
CA GLY A 76 8.46 -0.35 -14.33
C GLY A 76 7.98 0.88 -13.59
N ILE A 77 8.74 1.27 -12.58
CA ILE A 77 8.64 2.56 -11.89
C ILE A 77 10.01 3.22 -11.92
N VAL A 78 10.10 4.46 -12.42
CA VAL A 78 11.37 5.21 -12.45
C VAL A 78 11.94 5.28 -11.04
N SER A 79 13.19 4.86 -10.86
CA SER A 79 13.80 4.79 -9.54
C SER A 79 14.99 5.72 -9.44
N TRP A 80 16.09 5.39 -10.12
CA TRP A 80 17.36 6.10 -10.01
C TRP A 80 18.23 5.95 -11.26
N GLY A 81 19.32 6.70 -11.28
CA GLY A 81 20.35 6.65 -12.32
C GLY A 81 21.30 7.83 -12.18
N SER A 82 21.99 8.19 -13.27
CA SER A 82 22.90 9.35 -13.26
C SER A 82 22.18 10.63 -12.81
N SER A 83 22.91 11.50 -12.12
CA SER A 83 22.48 12.87 -11.81
C SER A 83 22.28 13.72 -13.07
N THR A 84 22.83 13.28 -14.21
CA THR A 84 22.64 13.90 -15.52
C THR A 84 21.48 13.26 -16.30
N CYS A 85 20.84 14.03 -17.19
CA CYS A 85 19.82 13.52 -18.11
C CYS A 85 20.44 12.73 -19.30
N ASP A 86 21.61 12.13 -19.12
CA ASP A 86 22.36 11.48 -20.20
C ASP A 86 21.60 10.27 -20.77
N ALA A 87 21.45 10.25 -22.10
CA ALA A 87 20.79 9.18 -22.84
C ALA A 87 21.59 7.89 -22.94
N TYR A 88 22.92 7.96 -22.83
CA TYR A 88 23.81 6.83 -23.05
C TYR A 88 24.03 5.98 -21.80
N ILE A 89 23.75 6.54 -20.62
CA ILE A 89 23.83 5.83 -19.35
C ILE A 89 22.46 5.18 -19.06
N PRO A 90 22.41 3.84 -18.84
CA PRO A 90 21.16 3.17 -18.55
C PRO A 90 20.55 3.65 -17.23
N LYS A 91 19.22 3.80 -17.20
CA LYS A 91 18.47 4.15 -15.99
C LYS A 91 17.87 2.89 -15.36
N VAL A 92 17.66 2.97 -14.05
CA VAL A 92 17.22 1.84 -13.24
C VAL A 92 15.81 2.08 -12.73
N PHE A 93 14.97 1.08 -12.91
CA PHE A 93 13.54 1.10 -12.59
C PHE A 93 13.24 -0.07 -11.66
N ALA A 94 12.24 0.09 -10.80
CA ALA A 94 11.71 -1.05 -10.05
C ALA A 94 10.97 -2.00 -11.02
N ASP A 95 11.24 -3.30 -10.94
CA ASP A 95 10.58 -4.33 -11.74
C ASP A 95 9.19 -4.60 -11.18
N VAL A 96 8.14 -4.02 -11.78
CA VAL A 96 6.77 -4.12 -11.26
C VAL A 96 6.29 -5.58 -11.19
N ALA A 97 6.77 -6.45 -12.08
CA ALA A 97 6.40 -7.86 -12.07
C ALA A 97 6.86 -8.56 -10.79
N LYS A 98 8.04 -8.20 -10.26
CA LYS A 98 8.57 -8.74 -8.98
C LYS A 98 7.74 -8.33 -7.77
N PHE A 99 7.01 -7.24 -7.87
CA PHE A 99 6.16 -6.72 -6.79
C PHE A 99 4.68 -7.05 -6.98
N ARG A 100 4.30 -7.86 -7.97
CA ARG A 100 2.89 -8.15 -8.27
C ARG A 100 2.13 -8.69 -7.06
N ASP A 101 2.68 -9.68 -6.38
CA ASP A 101 2.05 -10.27 -5.20
C ASP A 101 1.91 -9.26 -4.07
N TRP A 102 2.92 -8.40 -3.88
CA TRP A 102 2.85 -7.31 -2.90
C TRP A 102 1.77 -6.29 -3.26
N ILE A 103 1.63 -5.94 -4.54
CA ILE A 103 0.57 -5.04 -5.04
C ILE A 103 -0.79 -5.67 -4.78
N ASP A 104 -1.03 -6.90 -5.23
CA ASP A 104 -2.31 -7.60 -5.06
C ASP A 104 -2.64 -7.79 -3.58
N THR A 105 -1.64 -8.12 -2.76
CA THR A 105 -1.79 -8.22 -1.31
C THR A 105 -2.09 -6.87 -0.67
N THR A 106 -1.46 -5.78 -1.12
CA THR A 106 -1.67 -4.44 -0.54
C THR A 106 -3.03 -3.87 -0.92
N ILE A 107 -3.47 -4.12 -2.15
CA ILE A 107 -4.80 -3.75 -2.61
C ILE A 107 -5.87 -4.64 -1.94
N SER A 108 -5.61 -5.94 -1.75
CA SER A 108 -6.54 -6.85 -1.06
C SER A 108 -6.57 -6.66 0.47
N LYS A 109 -5.48 -6.18 1.09
CA LYS A 109 -5.48 -5.71 2.49
C LYS A 109 -6.47 -4.57 2.74
N SER A 110 -6.93 -3.90 1.69
CA SER A 110 -7.99 -2.88 1.75
C SER A 110 -9.37 -3.39 1.29
N SER A 111 -9.48 -4.64 0.83
CA SER A 111 -10.70 -5.16 0.21
C SER A 111 -11.62 -5.84 1.22
N CYS A 112 -12.47 -5.04 1.85
CA CYS A 112 -13.88 -5.43 1.80
C CYS A 112 -14.29 -5.25 0.33
N PRO A 113 -14.82 -6.29 -0.37
CA PRO A 113 -15.14 -6.17 -1.80
C PRO A 113 -16.16 -5.06 -2.11
N ASP A 114 -16.85 -4.55 -1.10
CA ASP A 114 -17.76 -3.42 -1.22
C ASP A 114 -17.00 -2.08 -1.29
N ARG A 115 -16.91 -1.50 -2.49
CA ARG A 115 -16.47 -0.10 -2.70
C ARG A 115 -17.50 0.94 -2.22
N SER A 116 -18.65 0.50 -1.68
CA SER A 116 -19.70 1.37 -1.16
C SER A 116 -19.36 1.89 0.24
N SER A 117 -18.94 3.16 0.31
CA SER A 117 -18.69 3.87 1.58
C SER A 117 -19.89 3.83 2.53
N THR A 118 -21.11 3.75 1.99
CA THR A 118 -22.36 3.58 2.75
C THR A 118 -22.46 2.20 3.39
N CYS A 119 -22.18 1.12 2.64
CA CYS A 119 -22.25 -0.24 3.19
C CYS A 119 -21.19 -0.49 4.26
N LEU A 120 -19.98 0.06 4.09
CA LEU A 120 -18.93 0.03 5.11
C LEU A 120 -19.37 0.73 6.40
N LYS A 121 -20.00 1.91 6.31
CA LYS A 121 -20.55 2.64 7.46
C LYS A 121 -21.67 1.86 8.15
N LEU A 122 -22.62 1.31 7.39
CA LEU A 122 -23.73 0.54 7.92
C LEU A 122 -23.25 -0.74 8.64
N ALA A 123 -22.25 -1.42 8.08
CA ALA A 123 -21.65 -2.60 8.68
C ALA A 123 -20.94 -2.29 9.99
N ALA A 124 -20.12 -1.24 10.02
CA ALA A 124 -19.44 -0.79 11.24
C ALA A 124 -20.43 -0.30 12.33
N GLN A 125 -21.59 0.24 11.94
CA GLN A 125 -22.69 0.59 12.85
C GLN A 125 -23.47 -0.63 13.37
N GLY A 126 -23.13 -1.85 12.97
CA GLY A 126 -23.83 -3.08 13.38
C GLY A 126 -25.20 -3.25 12.72
N LYS A 127 -25.52 -2.49 11.67
CA LYS A 127 -26.83 -2.54 10.98
C LYS A 127 -26.99 -3.78 10.08
N CYS A 128 -25.96 -4.61 9.94
CA CYS A 128 -25.99 -5.89 9.23
C CYS A 128 -27.00 -6.90 9.77
N LYS A 129 -27.53 -6.70 10.99
CA LYS A 129 -28.63 -7.51 11.51
C LYS A 129 -29.95 -7.26 10.79
N LYS A 130 -30.09 -6.14 10.06
CA LYS A 130 -31.29 -5.84 9.28
C LYS A 130 -31.19 -6.54 7.93
N ALA A 131 -32.13 -7.43 7.61
CA ALA A 131 -32.14 -8.22 6.37
C ALA A 131 -31.96 -7.38 5.09
N LYS A 132 -32.62 -6.21 5.00
CA LYS A 132 -32.44 -5.26 3.88
C LYS A 132 -31.00 -4.76 3.73
N VAL A 133 -30.34 -4.48 4.85
CA VAL A 133 -28.93 -4.03 4.87
C VAL A 133 -28.01 -5.20 4.56
N PHE A 134 -28.27 -6.38 5.13
CA PHE A 134 -27.49 -7.58 4.85
C PHE A 134 -27.53 -7.97 3.37
N ASN A 135 -28.72 -7.95 2.76
CA ASN A 135 -28.88 -8.29 1.35
C ASN A 135 -28.22 -7.25 0.43
N LYS A 136 -28.28 -5.96 0.79
CA LYS A 136 -27.67 -4.87 0.02
C LYS A 136 -26.15 -4.75 0.21
N CYS A 137 -25.65 -5.07 1.39
CA CYS A 137 -24.28 -4.85 1.82
C CYS A 137 -23.63 -6.18 2.25
N LYS A 138 -23.96 -7.27 1.54
CA LYS A 138 -23.60 -8.65 1.93
C LYS A 138 -22.10 -8.81 2.10
N ALA A 139 -21.30 -8.25 1.18
CA ALA A 139 -19.84 -8.27 1.25
C ALA A 139 -19.33 -7.47 2.45
N SER A 140 -19.80 -6.23 2.66
CA SER A 140 -19.42 -5.43 3.85
C SER A 140 -19.85 -6.07 5.17
N CYS A 141 -20.98 -6.77 5.20
CA CYS A 141 -21.54 -7.40 6.39
C CYS A 141 -20.90 -8.76 6.69
N ALA A 142 -20.40 -9.45 5.67
CA ALA A 142 -19.62 -10.67 5.81
C ALA A 142 -18.16 -10.38 6.18
N CYS A 143 -17.67 -9.16 5.92
CA CYS A 143 -16.34 -8.74 6.32
C CYS A 143 -16.32 -8.27 7.78
N ASP A 144 -15.39 -8.79 8.58
CA ASP A 144 -15.09 -8.19 9.89
C ASP A 144 -14.14 -7.01 9.67
N ASN A 145 -14.71 -5.85 9.32
CA ASN A 145 -13.99 -4.62 9.00
C ASN A 145 -13.26 -4.08 10.24
N CYS A 146 -12.13 -4.68 10.61
CA CYS A 146 -11.29 -4.29 11.74
C CYS A 146 -10.56 -2.97 11.45
N ARG A 147 -11.35 -1.90 11.31
CA ARG A 147 -10.94 -0.55 10.94
C ARG A 147 -11.64 0.44 11.86
N ASP A 148 -10.98 1.57 12.09
CA ASP A 148 -11.58 2.75 12.70
C ASP A 148 -12.27 3.61 11.63
N LEU A 149 -13.51 4.04 11.92
CA LEU A 149 -14.27 4.97 11.08
C LEU A 149 -13.83 6.41 11.30
N TRP A 150 -13.45 6.76 12.53
CA TRP A 150 -12.86 8.05 12.85
C TRP A 150 -11.38 8.07 12.50
N SER A 151 -10.80 9.27 12.44
CA SER A 151 -9.37 9.39 12.21
C SER A 151 -8.59 8.73 13.34
N GLU A 152 -7.37 8.29 13.02
CA GLU A 152 -6.46 7.71 14.01
C GLU A 152 -6.26 8.64 15.21
N SER A 153 -6.03 9.94 14.96
CA SER A 153 -5.90 10.95 16.01
C SER A 153 -7.13 11.05 16.92
N GLN A 154 -8.34 10.99 16.36
CA GLN A 154 -9.58 11.02 17.13
C GLN A 154 -9.72 9.77 18.00
N CYS A 155 -9.51 8.59 17.43
CA CYS A 155 -9.67 7.34 18.17
C CYS A 155 -8.63 7.20 19.27
N LEU A 156 -7.37 7.57 19.03
CA LEU A 156 -6.32 7.56 20.04
C LEU A 156 -6.60 8.54 21.17
N ALA A 157 -7.03 9.77 20.87
CA ALA A 157 -7.37 10.77 21.89
C ALA A 157 -8.53 10.31 22.78
N GLU A 158 -9.55 9.69 22.20
CA GLU A 158 -10.71 9.19 22.93
C GLU A 158 -10.39 7.91 23.73
N ALA A 159 -9.55 7.04 23.18
CA ALA A 159 -9.04 5.86 23.88
C ALA A 159 -8.15 6.25 25.07
N ALA A 160 -7.31 7.27 24.93
CA ALA A 160 -6.47 7.82 26.00
C ALA A 160 -7.32 8.33 27.19
N LYS A 161 -8.54 8.85 26.92
CA LYS A 161 -9.53 9.20 27.94
C LYS A 161 -10.24 8.00 28.58
N GLY A 162 -9.79 6.76 28.32
CA GLY A 162 -10.38 5.53 28.85
C GLY A 162 -11.75 5.15 28.24
N ARG A 163 -12.18 5.83 27.16
CA ARG A 163 -13.55 5.70 26.65
C ARG A 163 -13.85 4.34 26.02
N CYS A 164 -12.85 3.57 25.62
CA CYS A 164 -13.02 2.18 25.15
C CYS A 164 -13.64 1.26 26.22
N LYS A 165 -13.41 1.53 27.52
CA LYS A 165 -13.92 0.73 28.64
C LYS A 165 -15.09 1.40 29.37
N SER A 166 -15.33 2.68 29.14
CA SER A 166 -16.41 3.45 29.77
C SER A 166 -17.79 2.91 29.40
N LYS A 167 -18.67 2.64 30.37
CA LYS A 167 -20.06 2.21 30.13
C LYS A 167 -20.82 3.18 29.19
N LYS A 168 -20.58 4.49 29.34
CA LYS A 168 -21.21 5.55 28.52
C LYS A 168 -20.74 5.55 27.06
N TYR A 169 -19.46 5.27 26.81
CA TYR A 169 -18.85 5.44 25.48
C TYR A 169 -18.48 4.14 24.77
N LYS A 170 -18.55 2.99 25.45
CA LYS A 170 -18.16 1.66 24.92
C LYS A 170 -18.81 1.33 23.58
N VAL A 171 -20.09 1.66 23.38
CA VAL A 171 -20.80 1.42 22.12
C VAL A 171 -20.31 2.36 21.02
N LYS A 172 -20.24 3.67 21.29
CA LYS A 172 -19.75 4.69 20.34
C LYS A 172 -18.33 4.40 19.89
N MET A 173 -17.47 4.02 20.84
CA MET A 173 -16.09 3.64 20.58
C MET A 173 -16.00 2.29 19.86
N GLY A 174 -16.85 1.32 20.16
CA GLY A 174 -16.88 0.03 19.44
C GLY A 174 -17.33 0.15 17.98
N ILE A 175 -18.08 1.20 17.63
CA ILE A 175 -18.50 1.50 16.25
C ILE A 175 -17.43 2.29 15.50
N ASN A 176 -16.95 3.40 16.11
CA ASN A 176 -16.09 4.35 15.39
C ASN A 176 -14.60 4.04 15.52
N CYS A 177 -14.21 3.35 16.60
CA CYS A 177 -12.84 3.07 16.97
C CYS A 177 -12.65 1.57 17.25
N LYS A 178 -13.27 0.72 16.41
CA LYS A 178 -13.34 -0.73 16.60
C LYS A 178 -11.95 -1.38 16.67
N LYS A 179 -11.01 -0.94 15.83
CA LYS A 179 -9.61 -1.40 15.83
C LYS A 179 -8.89 -0.83 17.05
N THR A 180 -8.98 0.48 17.27
CA THR A 180 -8.33 1.14 18.42
C THR A 180 -8.78 0.58 19.78
N CYS A 181 -10.06 0.23 19.94
CA CYS A 181 -10.63 -0.29 21.19
C CYS A 181 -10.65 -1.83 21.28
N ASN A 182 -9.96 -2.53 20.39
CA ASN A 182 -9.89 -3.99 20.33
C ASN A 182 -11.26 -4.68 20.35
N LYS A 183 -12.17 -4.25 19.47
CA LYS A 183 -13.51 -4.82 19.28
C LYS A 183 -13.63 -5.61 17.98
N CYS A 184 -12.50 -6.10 17.46
CA CYS A 184 -12.46 -6.98 16.29
C CYS A 184 -12.69 -8.44 16.70
N ARG A 185 -13.43 -9.18 15.88
CA ARG A 185 -13.68 -10.61 16.10
C ARG A 185 -12.39 -11.37 15.74
N GLY A 186 -11.95 -12.31 16.58
CA GLY A 186 -10.71 -13.08 16.33
C GLY A 186 -9.40 -12.39 16.77
N CYS A 187 -9.46 -11.20 17.37
CA CYS A 187 -8.33 -10.44 17.93
C CYS A 187 -8.27 -10.48 19.47
N ASN A 188 -8.56 -11.64 20.06
CA ASN A 188 -8.53 -11.80 21.52
C ASN A 188 -7.07 -11.89 22.00
N ASP A 189 -6.46 -10.74 22.27
CA ASP A 189 -5.20 -10.63 22.99
C ASP A 189 -5.43 -10.59 24.51
N ASN A 190 -4.41 -10.95 25.28
CA ASN A 190 -4.45 -10.97 26.75
C ASN A 190 -4.36 -9.56 27.37
N SER A 191 -4.35 -8.50 26.56
CA SER A 191 -4.37 -7.11 27.00
C SER A 191 -5.05 -6.19 25.99
N SER A 192 -5.80 -5.20 26.49
CA SER A 192 -6.43 -4.17 25.67
C SER A 192 -5.44 -3.14 25.09
N GLN A 193 -4.18 -3.14 25.51
CA GLN A 193 -3.13 -2.22 25.03
C GLN A 193 -2.40 -2.73 23.78
N CYS A 194 -2.65 -3.98 23.40
CA CYS A 194 -1.97 -4.66 22.31
C CYS A 194 -2.06 -3.98 20.93
N PRO A 195 -3.20 -3.39 20.52
CA PRO A 195 -3.28 -2.66 19.26
C PRO A 195 -2.39 -1.41 19.23
N SER A 196 -2.33 -0.64 20.32
CA SER A 196 -1.47 0.56 20.41
C SER A 196 0.01 0.20 20.43
N LEU A 197 0.38 -0.91 21.09
CA LEU A 197 1.74 -1.44 21.08
C LEU A 197 2.15 -1.96 19.69
N ALA A 198 1.23 -2.60 18.96
CA ALA A 198 1.46 -3.04 17.59
C ALA A 198 1.61 -1.88 16.61
N ALA A 199 0.73 -0.87 16.69
CA ALA A 199 0.82 0.34 15.89
C ALA A 199 2.12 1.13 16.15
N ALA A 200 2.60 1.14 17.39
CA ALA A 200 3.87 1.75 17.76
C ALA A 200 5.12 0.91 17.40
N GLY A 201 4.98 -0.17 16.62
CA GLY A 201 6.10 -1.03 16.20
C GLY A 201 6.74 -1.82 17.35
N LYS A 202 6.08 -1.92 18.52
CA LYS A 202 6.61 -2.60 19.72
C LYS A 202 6.42 -4.12 19.69
N CYS A 203 6.07 -4.69 18.53
CA CYS A 203 5.96 -6.13 18.30
C CYS A 203 7.30 -6.83 18.10
N ARG A 204 8.28 -6.52 18.96
CA ARG A 204 9.57 -7.21 19.00
C ARG A 204 9.48 -8.45 19.91
N LYS A 205 10.32 -9.46 19.67
CA LYS A 205 10.34 -10.73 20.43
C LYS A 205 10.35 -10.46 21.95
N GLY A 206 9.43 -11.06 22.72
CA GLY A 206 9.36 -10.89 24.18
C GLY A 206 7.95 -10.91 24.80
N LYS A 207 7.78 -10.29 25.98
CA LYS A 207 6.52 -10.24 26.75
C LYS A 207 5.36 -9.61 25.97
N VAL A 208 5.64 -8.62 25.11
CA VAL A 208 4.64 -7.96 24.27
C VAL A 208 4.11 -8.92 23.21
N LEU A 209 4.97 -9.61 22.46
CA LEU A 209 4.54 -10.61 21.48
C LEU A 209 3.75 -11.78 22.12
N LYS A 210 4.13 -12.22 23.34
CA LYS A 210 3.38 -13.27 24.07
C LYS A 210 1.98 -12.82 24.53
N LYS A 211 1.80 -11.54 24.89
CA LYS A 211 0.51 -11.00 25.35
C LYS A 211 -0.37 -10.48 24.21
N CYS A 212 0.27 -10.04 23.14
CA CYS A 212 -0.32 -9.31 22.01
C CYS A 212 -0.14 -10.07 20.70
N GLN A 213 -0.10 -11.40 20.77
CA GLN A 213 0.26 -12.26 19.66
C GLN A 213 -0.63 -12.01 18.45
N LYS A 214 -1.95 -11.83 18.64
CA LYS A 214 -2.91 -11.60 17.56
C LYS A 214 -2.78 -10.19 16.96
N SER A 215 -2.67 -9.15 17.80
CA SER A 215 -2.38 -7.79 17.34
C SER A 215 -1.04 -7.68 16.60
N CYS A 216 0.00 -8.36 17.10
CA CYS A 216 1.34 -8.33 16.52
C CYS A 216 1.50 -9.19 15.27
N SER A 217 0.70 -10.24 15.12
CA SER A 217 0.61 -10.99 13.87
C SER A 217 -0.20 -10.28 12.79
N GLY A 218 -0.83 -9.15 13.12
CA GLY A 218 -1.77 -8.43 12.26
C GLY A 218 -3.20 -8.76 12.67
N CYS A 219 -3.84 -7.83 13.38
CA CYS A 219 -5.30 -7.80 13.47
C CYS A 219 -5.86 -7.26 12.15
N GLY A 220 -5.89 -8.16 11.16
CA GLY A 220 -6.26 -7.90 9.77
C GLY A 220 -5.60 -8.94 8.85
N PHE A 221 -6.37 -10.00 8.56
CA PHE A 221 -6.18 -11.10 7.61
C PHE A 221 -5.50 -12.40 8.09
N PRO A 222 -6.08 -13.58 7.75
CA PRO A 222 -5.53 -14.88 8.08
C PRO A 222 -4.25 -15.13 7.28
N ARG A 223 -3.26 -15.73 7.93
CA ARG A 223 -2.07 -16.28 7.25
C ARG A 223 -2.38 -17.74 6.92
N GLY A 224 -2.35 -18.08 5.64
CA GLY A 224 -2.18 -19.41 5.08
C GLY A 224 -1.27 -19.26 3.90
#